data_AF-A0A2E8K2U4-F1
#
_entry.id   AF-A0A2E8K2U4-F1
#
_cell.length_a   1.000
_cell.length_b   1.000
_cell.length_c   1.000
_cell.angle_alpha   90.00
_cell.angle_beta   90.00
_cell.angle_gamma   90.00
#
_symmetry.space_group_name_H-M   'P 1'
#
loop_
_entity.id
_entity.type
_entity.pdbx_description
1 polymer ?
#
loop_
_entity_poly.entity_id
_entity_poly.type
_entity_poly.pdbx_seq_one_letter_code
_entity_poly.pdbx_strand_id
1 'polypeptide(L)'
;MATPFLVDRYPGVISMAVANRPSVASYRFGAANTLDLAFAGVTALADVRKDTSFRSPTLVTSALNRSADSRKGQTRFSVDMNDYASLANVSGDAATAYFRVQEIDHSGTARPAGPIMVVPPAYFNTSPYRTLSLTGTAPDTTGTPTGLPPAGVMVISLPVHVDDLTIYNDDSSNEASLFIGLGPGQQEIEVPYNVSNVSGADMTLPFGGSVIYIRGDGEDVPFRLTMTLVAGLR
;
A
#
# COMPACT_ATOMS: atom_id res chain seq x y z
N MET A 1 -14.18 -2.11 -1.55
CA MET A 1 -13.12 -2.74 -0.75
C MET A 1 -12.64 -1.76 0.32
N ALA A 2 -12.24 -2.25 1.49
CA ALA A 2 -11.75 -1.40 2.57
C ALA A 2 -10.34 -0.90 2.24
N THR A 3 -10.12 0.41 2.39
CA THR A 3 -8.79 1.01 2.29
C THR A 3 -8.38 1.43 3.70
N PRO A 4 -7.33 0.84 4.29
CA PRO A 4 -6.81 1.35 5.55
C PRO A 4 -6.21 2.75 5.33
N PHE A 5 -6.16 3.55 6.37
CA PHE A 5 -5.36 4.77 6.40
C PHE A 5 -4.42 4.73 7.60
N LEU A 6 -3.22 5.28 7.41
CA LEU A 6 -2.21 5.35 8.45
C LEU A 6 -2.57 6.50 9.41
N VAL A 7 -2.78 6.17 10.68
CA VAL A 7 -3.11 7.13 11.74
C VAL A 7 -1.83 7.72 12.33
N ASP A 8 -0.94 6.81 12.75
CA ASP A 8 0.32 7.12 13.42
C ASP A 8 1.43 6.19 12.93
N ARG A 9 2.64 6.76 12.84
CA ARG A 9 3.87 6.05 12.51
C ARG A 9 5.04 6.59 13.31
N TYR A 10 5.56 5.76 14.21
CA TYR A 10 6.74 6.02 15.05
C TYR A 10 7.53 4.72 15.24
N PRO A 11 8.81 4.75 15.67
CA PRO A 11 9.54 3.54 16.01
C PRO A 11 8.76 2.61 16.95
N GLY A 12 8.60 1.34 16.55
CA GLY A 12 7.84 0.32 17.26
C GLY A 12 6.32 0.46 17.18
N VAL A 13 5.78 1.44 16.43
CA VAL A 13 4.34 1.68 16.32
C VAL A 13 3.93 1.99 14.89
N ILE A 14 3.12 1.10 14.32
CA ILE A 14 2.28 1.36 13.16
C ILE A 14 0.82 1.31 13.62
N SER A 15 0.08 2.39 13.43
CA SER A 15 -1.34 2.46 13.77
C SER A 15 -2.16 2.76 12.53
N MET A 16 -3.08 1.87 12.19
CA MET A 16 -3.97 1.99 11.05
C MET A 16 -5.42 1.95 11.49
N ALA A 17 -6.27 2.59 10.71
CA ALA A 17 -7.70 2.55 10.89
C ALA A 17 -8.41 2.25 9.56
N VAL A 18 -9.58 1.63 9.68
CA VAL A 18 -10.46 1.31 8.55
C VAL A 18 -11.86 1.79 8.89
N ALA A 19 -12.52 2.45 7.95
CA ALA A 19 -13.91 2.86 8.09
C ALA A 19 -14.84 1.64 8.09
N ASN A 20 -15.73 1.57 9.09
CA ASN A 20 -16.60 0.42 9.27
C ASN A 20 -17.73 0.38 8.24
N ARG A 21 -18.01 -0.82 7.73
CA ARG A 21 -19.10 -1.04 6.77
C ARG A 21 -20.22 -1.88 7.39
N PRO A 22 -21.50 -1.63 7.03
CA PRO A 22 -22.61 -2.39 7.59
C PRO A 22 -22.51 -3.90 7.33
N SER A 23 -22.06 -4.30 6.14
CA SER A 23 -22.04 -5.70 5.70
C SER A 23 -20.83 -6.52 6.18
N VAL A 24 -19.91 -5.92 6.93
CA VAL A 24 -18.63 -6.52 7.35
C VAL A 24 -18.68 -6.88 8.84
N ALA A 25 -18.21 -8.08 9.18
CA ALA A 25 -18.13 -8.57 10.55
C ALA A 25 -16.73 -8.37 11.16
N SER A 26 -15.68 -8.58 10.37
CA SER A 26 -14.29 -8.37 10.77
C SER A 26 -13.40 -7.98 9.59
N TYR A 27 -12.22 -7.49 9.93
CA TYR A 27 -11.18 -7.07 8.99
C TYR A 27 -9.93 -7.89 9.26
N ARG A 28 -9.43 -8.60 8.25
CA ARG A 28 -8.15 -9.29 8.30
C ARG A 28 -7.06 -8.35 7.84
N PHE A 29 -6.11 -8.07 8.72
CA PHE A 29 -4.91 -7.31 8.40
C PHE A 29 -3.80 -8.29 8.06
N GLY A 30 -3.19 -8.10 6.89
CA GLY A 30 -2.01 -8.82 6.49
C GLY A 30 -0.90 -7.88 6.03
N ALA A 31 0.33 -8.36 6.12
CA ALA A 31 1.52 -7.65 5.69
C ALA A 31 2.37 -8.50 4.73
N ALA A 32 3.16 -7.80 3.92
CA ALA A 32 4.23 -8.36 3.11
C ALA A 32 5.47 -7.46 3.19
N ASN A 33 6.63 -8.02 2.82
CA ASN A 33 7.93 -7.33 2.76
C ASN A 33 8.28 -6.81 1.35
N THR A 34 7.55 -7.22 0.32
CA THR A 34 7.66 -6.67 -1.05
C THR A 34 6.29 -6.33 -1.60
N LEU A 35 6.27 -5.44 -2.59
CA LEU A 35 5.05 -5.01 -3.26
C LEU A 35 4.38 -6.17 -4.02
N ASP A 36 5.17 -7.02 -4.68
CA ASP A 36 4.70 -8.18 -5.43
C ASP A 36 4.05 -9.23 -4.53
N LEU A 37 4.66 -9.50 -3.37
CA LEU A 37 4.05 -10.39 -2.38
C LEU A 37 2.77 -9.78 -1.80
N ALA A 38 2.73 -8.47 -1.57
CA ALA A 38 1.50 -7.81 -1.15
C ALA A 38 0.38 -7.97 -2.21
N PHE A 39 0.72 -7.84 -3.50
CA PHE A 39 -0.21 -8.02 -4.59
C PHE A 39 -0.71 -9.47 -4.71
N ALA A 40 0.19 -10.45 -4.70
CA ALA A 40 -0.12 -11.87 -4.82
C ALA A 40 -0.87 -12.43 -3.60
N GLY A 41 -0.51 -12.00 -2.39
CA GLY A 41 -1.13 -12.46 -1.15
C GLY A 41 -0.29 -12.14 0.08
N VAL A 42 -0.88 -11.45 1.05
CA VAL A 42 -0.21 -11.04 2.29
C VAL A 42 -0.21 -12.14 3.35
N THR A 43 0.81 -12.14 4.21
CA THR A 43 0.82 -12.94 5.44
C THR A 43 -0.18 -12.34 6.42
N ALA A 44 -1.20 -13.11 6.82
CA ALA A 44 -2.20 -12.65 7.78
C ALA A 44 -1.57 -12.44 9.18
N LEU A 45 -1.81 -11.27 9.77
CA LEU A 45 -1.30 -10.91 11.09
C LEU A 45 -2.37 -11.07 12.18
N ALA A 46 -3.57 -10.54 11.91
CA ALA A 46 -4.70 -10.63 12.83
C ALA A 46 -6.04 -10.37 12.14
N ASP A 47 -7.08 -10.99 12.69
CA ASP A 47 -8.47 -10.68 12.37
C ASP A 47 -9.04 -9.78 13.47
N VAL A 48 -9.49 -8.58 13.09
CA VAL A 48 -10.02 -7.57 14.01
C VAL A 48 -11.51 -7.43 13.78
N ARG A 49 -12.31 -7.70 14.81
CA ARG A 49 -13.76 -7.54 14.74
C ARG A 49 -14.11 -6.07 14.45
N LYS A 50 -15.17 -5.86 13.68
CA LYS A 50 -15.71 -4.53 13.43
C LYS A 50 -16.00 -3.78 14.74
N ASP A 51 -15.73 -2.48 14.75
CA ASP A 51 -15.89 -1.56 15.90
C ASP A 51 -14.96 -1.88 17.09
N THR A 52 -13.90 -2.68 16.88
CA THR A 52 -12.91 -2.96 17.93
C THR A 52 -11.51 -2.46 17.55
N SER A 53 -10.56 -2.68 18.47
CA SER A 53 -9.16 -2.32 18.28
C SER A 53 -8.27 -3.52 18.60
N PHE A 54 -7.29 -3.76 17.75
CA PHE A 54 -6.21 -4.71 18.00
C PHE A 54 -4.93 -3.97 18.40
N ARG A 55 -4.18 -4.56 19.34
CA ARG A 55 -2.82 -4.15 19.71
C ARG A 55 -1.96 -5.40 19.75
N SER A 56 -0.79 -5.36 19.11
CA SER A 56 0.18 -6.46 19.15
C SER A 56 0.76 -6.66 20.56
N PRO A 57 1.35 -7.83 20.87
CA PRO A 57 1.82 -8.17 22.21
C PRO A 57 2.71 -7.09 22.88
N THR A 58 3.70 -6.57 22.16
CA THR A 58 4.61 -5.53 22.69
C THR A 58 3.89 -4.21 22.96
N LEU A 59 2.88 -3.87 22.16
CA LEU A 59 2.04 -2.70 22.42
C LEU A 59 1.11 -2.91 23.61
N VAL A 60 0.61 -4.12 23.83
CA VAL A 60 -0.24 -4.40 25.01
C VAL A 60 0.53 -4.21 26.31
N THR A 61 1.77 -4.71 26.36
CA THR A 61 2.63 -4.62 27.55
C THR A 61 3.20 -3.21 27.75
N SER A 62 3.47 -2.48 26.67
CA SER A 62 3.98 -1.11 26.75
C SER A 62 2.87 -0.06 26.95
N ALA A 63 3.25 1.09 27.51
CA ALA A 63 2.37 2.26 27.60
C ALA A 63 2.29 3.05 26.27
N LEU A 64 3.01 2.61 25.24
CA LEU A 64 3.07 3.27 23.94
C LEU A 64 1.72 3.17 23.20
N ASN A 65 1.37 4.23 22.48
CA ASN A 65 0.15 4.28 21.66
C ASN A 65 -1.16 3.99 22.46
N ARG A 66 -1.20 4.41 23.74
CA ARG A 66 -2.45 4.46 24.52
C ARG A 66 -3.20 5.74 24.17
N SER A 67 -3.73 5.83 22.95
CA SER A 67 -4.57 6.98 22.57
C SER A 67 -6.03 6.76 22.98
N ALA A 68 -6.62 7.80 23.58
CA ALA A 68 -8.04 7.89 23.91
C ALA A 68 -8.86 8.59 22.80
N ASP A 69 -8.49 8.37 21.54
CA ASP A 69 -9.24 8.94 20.42
C ASP A 69 -10.64 8.34 20.27
N SER A 70 -11.55 9.15 19.72
CA SER A 70 -12.86 8.69 19.28
C SER A 70 -12.72 7.58 18.22
N ARG A 71 -13.35 6.44 18.49
CA ARG A 71 -13.35 5.25 17.62
C ARG A 71 -14.63 5.12 16.81
N LYS A 72 -15.47 6.15 16.79
CA LYS A 72 -16.83 6.06 16.25
C LYS A 72 -16.78 5.71 14.75
N GLY A 73 -17.31 4.54 14.41
CA GLY A 73 -17.40 4.06 13.03
C GLY A 73 -16.08 3.59 12.42
N GLN A 74 -15.06 3.30 13.23
CA GLN A 74 -13.76 2.82 12.75
C GLN A 74 -13.27 1.60 13.52
N THR A 75 -12.58 0.70 12.82
CA THR A 75 -11.82 -0.41 13.42
C THR A 75 -10.34 -0.03 13.39
N ARG A 76 -9.64 -0.23 14.50
CA ARG A 76 -8.21 0.12 14.63
C ARG A 76 -7.32 -1.10 14.73
N PHE A 77 -6.15 -1.02 14.12
CA PHE A 77 -5.11 -2.02 14.20
C PHE A 77 -3.78 -1.32 14.50
N SER A 78 -3.20 -1.63 15.66
CA SER A 78 -1.91 -1.10 16.07
C SER A 78 -0.92 -2.25 16.27
N VAL A 79 0.25 -2.14 15.65
CA VAL A 79 1.25 -3.20 15.65
C VAL A 79 2.66 -2.64 15.81
N ASP A 80 3.47 -3.35 16.58
CA ASP A 80 4.93 -3.33 16.45
C ASP A 80 5.32 -4.43 15.45
N MET A 81 5.92 -4.05 14.32
CA MET A 81 6.30 -5.03 13.29
C MET A 81 7.33 -6.04 13.76
N ASN A 82 8.11 -5.71 14.80
CA ASN A 82 9.09 -6.64 15.36
C ASN A 82 8.41 -7.83 16.05
N ASP A 83 7.15 -7.71 16.47
CA ASP A 83 6.36 -8.83 17.00
C ASP A 83 6.11 -9.92 15.94
N TYR A 84 6.20 -9.56 14.66
CA TYR A 84 5.89 -10.42 13.52
C TYR A 84 7.07 -10.61 12.55
N ALA A 85 8.23 -10.01 12.82
CA ALA A 85 9.40 -10.07 11.94
C ALA A 85 10.00 -11.48 11.79
N SER A 86 9.61 -12.42 12.65
CA SER A 86 9.98 -13.85 12.53
C SER A 86 9.10 -14.60 11.53
N LEU A 87 7.95 -14.05 11.13
CA LEU A 87 7.11 -14.65 10.11
C LEU A 87 7.74 -14.47 8.73
N ALA A 88 7.58 -15.50 7.89
CA ALA A 88 7.98 -15.41 6.50
C ALA A 88 7.26 -14.23 5.81
N ASN A 89 8.02 -13.48 5.00
CA ASN A 89 7.53 -12.37 4.20
C ASN A 89 7.03 -11.15 4.99
N VAL A 90 7.39 -11.01 6.28
CA VAL A 90 7.04 -9.82 7.07
C VAL A 90 8.31 -9.07 7.45
N SER A 91 8.41 -7.81 7.06
CA SER A 91 9.52 -6.92 7.42
C SER A 91 9.42 -6.49 8.88
N GLY A 92 10.57 -6.34 9.55
CA GLY A 92 10.67 -5.61 10.80
C GLY A 92 10.47 -4.10 10.62
N ASP A 93 10.49 -3.35 11.73
CA ASP A 93 10.10 -1.93 11.76
C ASP A 93 11.04 -0.97 10.98
N ALA A 94 12.27 -1.41 10.71
CA ALA A 94 13.29 -0.62 10.01
C ALA A 94 13.13 -0.58 8.49
N ALA A 95 12.27 -1.42 7.91
CA ALA A 95 12.02 -1.49 6.48
C ALA A 95 10.60 -1.02 6.11
N THR A 96 10.39 -0.74 4.83
CA THR A 96 9.04 -0.49 4.30
C THR A 96 8.20 -1.75 4.46
N ALA A 97 6.97 -1.56 4.94
CA ALA A 97 5.99 -2.64 5.08
C ALA A 97 4.80 -2.39 4.14
N TYR A 98 4.27 -3.47 3.58
CA TYR A 98 3.14 -3.42 2.66
C TYR A 98 1.94 -4.09 3.29
N PHE A 99 0.89 -3.33 3.56
CA PHE A 99 -0.30 -3.85 4.21
C PHE A 99 -1.47 -4.00 3.24
N ARG A 100 -2.27 -5.04 3.45
CA ARG A 100 -3.60 -5.15 2.83
C ARG A 100 -4.62 -5.51 3.88
N VAL A 101 -5.84 -5.05 3.63
CA VAL A 101 -6.99 -5.37 4.46
C VAL A 101 -8.00 -6.15 3.64
N GLN A 102 -8.41 -7.30 4.18
CA GLN A 102 -9.47 -8.11 3.64
C GLN A 102 -10.73 -7.94 4.50
N GLU A 103 -11.88 -7.70 3.87
CA GLU A 103 -13.16 -7.68 4.57
C GLU A 103 -13.68 -9.10 4.72
N ILE A 104 -14.13 -9.48 5.92
CA ILE A 104 -14.82 -10.73 6.19
C ILE A 104 -16.27 -10.40 6.53
N ASP A 105 -17.21 -10.97 5.78
CA ASP A 105 -18.63 -10.73 6.02
C ASP A 105 -19.19 -11.56 7.19
N HIS A 106 -20.47 -11.38 7.48
CA HIS A 106 -21.14 -12.06 8.60
C HIS A 106 -21.31 -13.57 8.38
N SER A 107 -21.11 -14.08 7.16
CA SER A 107 -21.07 -15.52 6.86
C SER A 107 -19.68 -16.12 7.04
N GLY A 108 -18.66 -15.29 7.29
CA GLY A 108 -17.26 -15.71 7.35
C GLY A 108 -16.56 -15.71 5.98
N THR A 109 -17.24 -15.25 4.92
CA THR A 109 -16.65 -15.20 3.58
C THR A 109 -15.71 -14.00 3.48
N ALA A 110 -14.47 -14.28 3.08
CA ALA A 110 -13.46 -13.25 2.87
C ALA A 110 -13.61 -12.67 1.45
N ARG A 111 -13.77 -11.34 1.36
CA ARG A 111 -13.89 -10.59 0.10
C ARG A 111 -12.52 -10.32 -0.50
N PRO A 112 -12.41 -9.82 -1.75
CA PRO A 112 -11.13 -9.38 -2.30
C PRO A 112 -10.45 -8.34 -1.40
N ALA A 113 -9.13 -8.49 -1.24
CA ALA A 113 -8.33 -7.58 -0.43
C ALA A 113 -8.29 -6.19 -1.08
N GLY A 114 -8.31 -5.14 -0.25
CA GLY A 114 -8.22 -3.75 -0.69
C GLY A 114 -6.84 -3.38 -1.26
N PRO A 115 -6.62 -2.08 -1.51
CA PRO A 115 -5.33 -1.56 -1.97
C PRO A 115 -4.16 -1.94 -1.06
N ILE A 116 -2.96 -1.95 -1.63
CA ILE A 116 -1.71 -2.12 -0.89
C ILE A 116 -1.37 -0.78 -0.24
N MET A 117 -1.52 -0.69 1.08
CA MET A 117 -1.06 0.46 1.84
C MET A 117 0.44 0.34 2.08
N VAL A 118 1.18 1.32 1.59
CA VAL A 118 2.62 1.40 1.82
C VAL A 118 2.88 2.13 3.13
N VAL A 119 3.58 1.47 4.05
CA VAL A 119 3.97 2.07 5.32
C VAL A 119 5.48 2.27 5.33
N PRO A 120 5.96 3.52 5.40
CA PRO A 120 7.39 3.79 5.32
C PRO A 120 8.12 3.34 6.61
N PRO A 121 9.46 3.25 6.55
CA PRO A 121 10.30 2.96 7.71
C PRO A 121 10.11 3.97 8.86
N ALA A 122 10.47 3.58 10.08
CA ALA A 122 10.18 4.37 11.29
C ALA A 122 10.78 5.77 11.27
N TYR A 123 11.97 5.91 10.70
CA TYR A 123 12.72 7.16 10.64
C TYR A 123 12.42 7.99 9.39
N PHE A 124 11.45 7.58 8.58
CA PHE A 124 11.08 8.29 7.35
C PHE A 124 10.66 9.73 7.63
N ASN A 125 9.82 9.94 8.65
CA ASN A 125 9.33 11.28 9.01
C ASN A 125 10.39 12.18 9.67
N THR A 126 11.52 11.62 10.10
CA THR A 126 12.65 12.39 10.65
C THR A 126 13.72 12.68 9.60
N SER A 127 13.64 12.07 8.41
CA SER A 127 14.58 12.34 7.33
C SER A 127 14.31 13.72 6.71
N PRO A 128 15.37 14.51 6.42
CA PRO A 128 15.22 15.76 5.67
C PRO A 128 14.76 15.52 4.22
N TYR A 129 15.08 14.35 3.65
CA TYR A 129 14.63 13.92 2.33
C TYR A 129 13.64 12.77 2.48
N ARG A 130 12.35 13.09 2.35
CA ARG A 130 11.25 12.13 2.49
C ARG A 130 10.93 11.46 1.17
N THR A 131 11.93 10.81 0.62
CA THR A 131 11.81 10.07 -0.65
C THR A 131 11.56 8.61 -0.36
N LEU A 132 10.48 8.06 -0.90
CA LEU A 132 10.14 6.66 -0.82
C LEU A 132 10.37 6.04 -2.20
N SER A 133 11.13 4.94 -2.23
CA SER A 133 11.36 4.17 -3.45
C SER A 133 10.67 2.82 -3.33
N LEU A 134 9.89 2.47 -4.35
CA LEU A 134 9.14 1.23 -4.46
C LEU A 134 9.56 0.50 -5.72
N THR A 135 9.59 -0.82 -5.64
CA THR A 135 9.89 -1.69 -6.78
C THR A 135 8.82 -2.78 -6.82
N GLY A 136 8.39 -3.17 -8.01
CA GLY A 136 7.46 -4.28 -8.18
C GLY A 136 7.23 -4.62 -9.64
N THR A 137 6.25 -5.48 -9.86
CA THR A 137 5.88 -6.02 -11.16
C THR A 137 4.40 -5.70 -11.40
N ALA A 138 4.13 -4.86 -12.38
CA ALA A 138 2.79 -4.46 -12.75
C ALA A 138 2.09 -5.63 -13.46
N PRO A 139 0.87 -6.02 -13.05
CA PRO A 139 0.22 -7.19 -13.61
C PRO A 139 -0.27 -6.96 -15.04
N ASP A 140 -0.21 -8.00 -15.87
CA ASP A 140 -0.91 -8.04 -17.15
C ASP A 140 -2.43 -8.00 -16.93
N THR A 141 -3.08 -7.10 -17.67
CA THR A 141 -4.53 -6.88 -17.62
C THR A 141 -5.16 -6.81 -19.01
N THR A 142 -4.45 -7.23 -20.06
CA THR A 142 -4.96 -7.20 -21.44
C THR A 142 -6.23 -8.04 -21.61
N GLY A 143 -6.45 -9.03 -20.73
CA GLY A 143 -7.70 -9.81 -20.67
C GLY A 143 -8.90 -9.14 -19.97
N THR A 144 -8.73 -7.98 -19.31
CA THR A 144 -9.76 -7.32 -18.48
C THR A 144 -9.98 -5.82 -18.81
N PRO A 145 -10.01 -5.40 -20.10
CA PRO A 145 -9.91 -3.99 -20.49
C PRO A 145 -11.11 -3.10 -20.11
N THR A 146 -12.17 -3.66 -19.52
CA THR A 146 -13.36 -2.90 -19.12
C THR A 146 -13.16 -2.24 -17.75
N GLY A 147 -13.32 -0.91 -17.70
CA GLY A 147 -13.22 -0.12 -16.49
C GLY A 147 -12.00 0.80 -16.50
N LEU A 148 -12.11 1.94 -15.83
CA LEU A 148 -11.00 2.86 -15.63
C LEU A 148 -10.74 2.98 -14.12
N PRO A 149 -9.67 2.38 -13.57
CA PRO A 149 -8.78 1.41 -14.22
C PRO A 149 -9.42 0.02 -14.36
N PRO A 150 -8.87 -0.86 -15.21
CA PRO A 150 -9.29 -2.25 -15.38
C PRO A 150 -9.39 -3.07 -14.08
N ALA A 151 -10.08 -4.21 -14.14
CA ALA A 151 -10.02 -5.19 -13.05
C ALA A 151 -8.66 -5.90 -13.07
N GLY A 152 -8.11 -6.19 -11.88
CA GLY A 152 -6.83 -6.91 -11.76
C GLY A 152 -5.60 -6.01 -11.66
N VAL A 153 -5.75 -4.69 -11.78
CA VAL A 153 -4.65 -3.74 -11.61
C VAL A 153 -4.07 -3.77 -10.19
N MET A 154 -2.79 -3.43 -10.08
CA MET A 154 -2.16 -3.18 -8.79
C MET A 154 -2.59 -1.80 -8.29
N VAL A 155 -3.16 -1.76 -7.08
CA VAL A 155 -3.58 -0.50 -6.44
C VAL A 155 -2.69 -0.23 -5.24
N ILE A 156 -1.93 0.85 -5.32
CA ILE A 156 -1.03 1.31 -4.25
C ILE A 156 -1.68 2.50 -3.56
N SER A 157 -1.81 2.41 -2.24
CA SER A 157 -2.26 3.51 -1.39
C SER A 157 -1.11 4.00 -0.54
N LEU A 158 -0.97 5.31 -0.47
CA LEU A 158 0.11 6.00 0.21
C LEU A 158 -0.42 6.64 1.50
N PRO A 159 0.44 6.77 2.51
CA PRO A 159 0.02 7.22 3.84
C PRO A 159 -0.31 8.71 3.89
N VAL A 160 0.31 9.50 3.00
CA VAL A 160 0.11 10.95 2.85
C VAL A 160 0.17 11.32 1.37
N HIS A 161 -0.12 12.60 1.08
CA HIS A 161 0.01 13.14 -0.26
C HIS A 161 1.46 13.05 -0.75
N VAL A 162 1.60 12.67 -2.01
CA VAL A 162 2.84 12.80 -2.77
C VAL A 162 2.90 14.22 -3.35
N ASP A 163 4.10 14.70 -3.63
CA ASP A 163 4.30 15.92 -4.42
C ASP A 163 4.67 15.54 -5.86
N ASP A 164 5.75 14.77 -5.99
CA ASP A 164 6.29 14.30 -7.26
C ASP A 164 6.32 12.78 -7.29
N LEU A 165 5.89 12.22 -8.42
CA LEU A 165 5.97 10.81 -8.75
C LEU A 165 6.90 10.61 -9.95
N THR A 166 8.01 9.95 -9.72
CA THR A 166 8.98 9.56 -10.74
C THR A 166 8.83 8.06 -11.01
N ILE A 167 8.65 7.71 -12.28
CA ILE A 167 8.36 6.35 -12.74
C ILE A 167 9.49 5.87 -13.65
N TYR A 168 9.85 4.61 -13.46
CA TYR A 168 10.75 3.85 -14.32
C TYR A 168 10.01 2.59 -14.78
N ASN A 169 9.91 2.40 -16.08
CA ASN A 169 9.55 1.15 -16.71
C ASN A 169 10.85 0.37 -16.94
N ASP A 170 11.10 -0.63 -16.09
CA ASP A 170 12.33 -1.41 -16.11
C ASP A 170 12.19 -2.67 -16.98
N ASP A 171 11.24 -2.69 -17.92
CA ASP A 171 11.11 -3.77 -18.90
C ASP A 171 12.41 -3.92 -19.71
N SER A 172 13.11 -5.03 -19.48
CA SER A 172 14.35 -5.34 -20.18
C SER A 172 14.11 -5.82 -21.62
N SER A 173 12.89 -6.26 -21.94
CA SER A 173 12.50 -6.70 -23.29
C SER A 173 12.46 -5.53 -24.25
N ASN A 174 12.13 -4.34 -23.76
CA ASN A 174 11.77 -3.17 -24.56
C ASN A 174 10.58 -3.46 -25.48
N GLU A 175 9.57 -4.14 -24.95
CA GLU A 175 8.39 -4.54 -25.71
C GLU A 175 7.10 -4.13 -25.00
N ALA A 176 7.11 -3.98 -23.67
CA ALA A 176 5.89 -3.71 -22.91
C ALA A 176 5.81 -2.32 -22.29
N SER A 177 4.65 -1.68 -22.50
CA SER A 177 4.30 -0.41 -21.87
C SER A 177 3.70 -0.62 -20.49
N LEU A 178 4.03 0.28 -19.58
CA LEU A 178 3.42 0.40 -18.27
C LEU A 178 2.28 1.42 -18.34
N PHE A 179 1.14 1.14 -17.72
CA PHE A 179 0.01 2.08 -17.66
C PHE A 179 -0.25 2.48 -16.21
N ILE A 180 -0.41 3.79 -16.00
CA ILE A 180 -0.61 4.38 -14.67
C ILE A 180 -1.88 5.21 -14.63
N GLY A 181 -2.75 4.91 -13.67
CA GLY A 181 -3.90 5.72 -13.30
C GLY A 181 -3.66 6.48 -11.99
N LEU A 182 -4.04 7.76 -11.95
CA LEU A 182 -3.88 8.62 -10.77
C LEU A 182 -5.18 8.75 -9.95
N GLY A 183 -6.25 8.06 -10.36
CA GLY A 183 -7.53 8.07 -9.67
C GLY A 183 -8.54 7.10 -10.30
N PRO A 184 -9.54 6.64 -9.54
CA PRO A 184 -10.62 5.84 -10.11
C PRO A 184 -11.41 6.68 -11.13
N GLY A 185 -11.71 6.09 -12.28
CA GLY A 185 -12.41 6.73 -13.40
C GLY A 185 -11.56 7.67 -14.24
N GLN A 186 -10.28 7.87 -13.91
CA GLN A 186 -9.37 8.67 -14.71
C GLN A 186 -8.76 7.86 -15.85
N GLN A 187 -8.45 8.54 -16.95
CA GLN A 187 -7.72 7.94 -18.05
C GLN A 187 -6.29 7.62 -17.60
N GLU A 188 -5.80 6.47 -18.05
CA GLU A 188 -4.45 6.02 -17.75
C GLU A 188 -3.44 6.73 -18.64
N ILE A 189 -2.25 6.96 -18.09
CA ILE A 189 -1.09 7.50 -18.78
C ILE A 189 -0.20 6.32 -19.14
N GLU A 190 0.16 6.23 -20.42
CA GLU A 190 1.15 5.28 -20.90
C GLU A 190 2.55 5.76 -20.55
N VAL A 191 3.33 4.88 -19.94
CA VAL A 191 4.76 5.03 -19.68
C VAL A 191 5.48 4.02 -20.58
N PRO A 192 5.99 4.49 -21.74
CA PRO A 192 6.64 3.60 -22.69
C PRO A 192 7.90 2.98 -22.07
N TYR A 193 8.31 1.83 -22.58
CA TYR A 193 9.59 1.22 -22.22
C TYR A 193 10.76 2.10 -22.67
N ASN A 194 11.85 2.08 -21.91
CA ASN A 194 13.01 2.90 -22.18
C ASN A 194 13.90 2.28 -23.27
N VAL A 195 13.59 2.54 -24.54
CA VAL A 195 14.44 2.18 -25.69
C VAL A 195 15.89 2.65 -25.61
N SER A 196 16.20 3.64 -24.75
CA SER A 196 17.47 4.37 -24.81
C SER A 196 18.47 3.99 -23.71
N ASN A 197 18.10 3.18 -22.71
CA ASN A 197 18.97 2.86 -21.56
C ASN A 197 19.61 4.11 -20.91
N VAL A 198 19.05 5.30 -21.13
CA VAL A 198 19.55 6.54 -20.55
C VAL A 198 19.10 6.55 -19.10
N SER A 199 20.05 6.74 -18.19
CA SER A 199 19.94 6.63 -16.73
C SER A 199 19.01 7.65 -16.04
N GLY A 200 17.93 8.06 -16.71
CA GLY A 200 16.92 8.99 -16.24
C GLY A 200 15.61 8.29 -15.92
N ALA A 201 14.66 9.06 -15.39
CA ALA A 201 13.29 8.62 -15.24
C ALA A 201 12.58 8.59 -16.59
N ASP A 202 11.71 7.60 -16.80
CA ASP A 202 10.89 7.53 -18.01
C ASP A 202 9.76 8.56 -17.96
N MET A 203 9.28 8.85 -16.76
CA MET A 203 8.28 9.89 -16.54
C MET A 203 8.41 10.50 -15.13
N THR A 204 8.22 11.82 -15.04
CA THR A 204 8.02 12.51 -13.77
C THR A 204 6.73 13.31 -13.84
N LEU A 205 5.85 13.10 -12.88
CA LEU A 205 4.54 13.73 -12.81
C LEU A 205 4.36 14.49 -11.49
N PRO A 206 3.80 15.70 -11.51
CA PRO A 206 3.25 16.30 -10.30
C PRO A 206 2.02 15.47 -9.88
N PHE A 207 1.99 15.03 -8.63
CA PHE A 207 0.98 14.10 -8.13
C PHE A 207 0.56 14.43 -6.70
N GLY A 208 -0.47 15.28 -6.53
CA GLY A 208 -1.05 15.58 -5.22
C GLY A 208 -1.96 14.49 -4.63
N GLY A 209 -1.93 13.28 -5.18
CA GLY A 209 -2.81 12.18 -4.78
C GLY A 209 -2.20 11.25 -3.73
N SER A 210 -2.94 10.21 -3.36
CA SER A 210 -2.52 9.18 -2.41
C SER A 210 -2.80 7.76 -2.88
N VAL A 211 -3.30 7.59 -4.11
CA VAL A 211 -3.59 6.28 -4.70
C VAL A 211 -3.09 6.24 -6.13
N ILE A 212 -2.37 5.18 -6.46
CA ILE A 212 -1.80 4.94 -7.78
C ILE A 212 -2.31 3.57 -8.26
N TYR A 213 -2.73 3.50 -9.52
CA TYR A 213 -3.15 2.28 -10.18
C TYR A 213 -2.12 1.95 -11.25
N ILE A 214 -1.67 0.70 -11.30
CA ILE A 214 -0.56 0.29 -12.16
C ILE A 214 -0.89 -1.05 -12.80
N ARG A 215 -0.61 -1.17 -14.10
CA ARG A 215 -0.76 -2.39 -14.88
C ARG A 215 0.20 -2.43 -16.06
N GLY A 216 0.55 -3.63 -16.50
CA GLY A 216 1.17 -3.86 -17.80
C GLY A 216 0.11 -3.98 -18.91
N ASP A 217 0.60 -4.05 -20.14
CA ASP A 217 -0.19 -4.43 -21.32
C ASP A 217 0.58 -5.48 -22.12
N GLY A 218 0.00 -6.68 -22.21
CA GLY A 218 0.54 -7.83 -22.94
C GLY A 218 1.38 -8.76 -22.07
N GLU A 219 1.95 -8.25 -20.97
CA GLU A 219 2.76 -8.99 -20.01
C GLU A 219 2.89 -8.29 -18.66
N ASP A 220 3.51 -8.98 -17.70
CA ASP A 220 3.86 -8.45 -16.39
C ASP A 220 5.09 -7.55 -16.52
N VAL A 221 4.97 -6.27 -16.13
CA VAL A 221 6.00 -5.25 -16.40
C VAL A 221 6.74 -4.84 -15.12
N PRO A 222 8.05 -5.10 -14.98
CA PRO A 222 8.83 -4.64 -13.83
C PRO A 222 8.95 -3.10 -13.83
N PHE A 223 8.84 -2.49 -12.65
CA PHE A 223 8.88 -1.05 -12.50
C PHE A 223 9.57 -0.61 -11.20
N ARG A 224 10.03 0.64 -11.22
CA ARG A 224 10.40 1.38 -10.02
C ARG A 224 9.62 2.68 -9.93
N LEU A 225 9.24 3.05 -8.72
CA LEU A 225 8.68 4.36 -8.40
C LEU A 225 9.58 5.03 -7.38
N THR A 226 9.85 6.30 -7.60
CA THR A 226 10.45 7.18 -6.60
C THR A 226 9.49 8.33 -6.37
N MET A 227 9.13 8.59 -5.12
CA MET A 227 8.15 9.62 -4.78
C MET A 227 8.61 10.44 -3.60
N THR A 228 8.34 11.74 -3.65
CA THR A 228 8.60 12.65 -2.53
C THR A 228 7.29 12.86 -1.77
N LEU A 229 7.28 12.52 -0.49
CA LEU A 229 6.08 12.66 0.35
C LEU A 229 6.11 14.00 1.08
N VAL A 230 5.01 14.76 0.96
CA VAL A 230 4.84 16.02 1.69
C VAL A 230 4.43 15.70 3.11
N ALA A 231 5.23 16.17 4.06
CA ALA A 231 4.79 16.24 5.44
C ALA A 231 3.66 17.27 5.50
N GLY A 232 2.41 16.83 5.66
CA GLY A 232 1.37 17.75 6.08
C GLY A 232 1.87 18.46 7.35
N LEU A 233 1.90 19.79 7.34
CA LEU A 233 1.96 20.59 8.57
C LEU A 233 0.78 20.11 9.43
N ARG A 234 1.06 19.27 10.42
CA ARG A 234 0.15 19.02 11.53
C ARG A 234 0.34 20.12 12.57
#